data_AF-A0A1Q6A478-F1
#
_entry.id   AF-A0A1Q6A478-F1
#
_cell.length_a   1.000
_cell.length_b   1.000
_cell.length_c   1.000
_cell.angle_alpha   90.00
_cell.angle_beta   90.00
_cell.angle_gamma   90.00
#
_symmetry.space_group_name_H-M   'P 1'
#
loop_
_entity.id
_entity.type
_entity.pdbx_description
1 polymer ?
#
loop_
_entity_poly.entity_id
_entity_poly.type
_entity_poly.pdbx_seq_one_letter_code
_entity_poly.pdbx_strand_id
1 'polypeptide(L)'
;MNDQIFKEAELPFHDLGLVGLISGDRVLLEEADLKALLSGRRTQLIQLENLEFAGIKIASLKAKLSLVTGADGKPELLVHPTYLRSTAPTYLTEEESWALETGDELSLEKDIIDANGQKKRVLIEFDRETNQFLETDEEKVEAPDEINGYPLTPDQKAKYKRGQEVEVPDGTKVKYTATTREGIRANRIALIASIVFDGGITYLLFHGIKALIGQKHDAASTEQSQGYKDTVEQMKKAQEKEPAPELDLSGEENDRDYKRRSTR
;
A
#
# COMPACT_ATOMS: atom_id res chain seq x y z
N MET A 1 14.68 4.79 -8.71
CA MET A 1 14.64 3.75 -7.65
C MET A 1 13.22 3.18 -7.55
N ASN A 2 13.11 1.85 -7.53
CA ASN A 2 11.86 1.09 -7.43
C ASN A 2 11.11 1.40 -6.13
N ASP A 3 9.79 1.62 -6.18
CA ASP A 3 8.84 1.62 -5.04
C ASP A 3 8.82 0.29 -4.25
N GLN A 4 9.59 -0.69 -4.70
CA GLN A 4 9.84 -1.94 -4.01
C GLN A 4 11.06 -1.78 -3.13
N ILE A 5 10.81 -1.65 -1.83
CA ILE A 5 11.83 -1.70 -0.78
C ILE A 5 12.46 -3.11 -0.76
N PHE A 6 11.66 -4.12 -1.07
CA PHE A 6 12.04 -5.53 -1.06
C PHE A 6 11.91 -6.14 -2.45
N LYS A 7 12.83 -7.03 -2.81
CA LYS A 7 12.70 -7.82 -4.04
C LYS A 7 11.90 -9.08 -3.78
N GLU A 8 11.13 -9.52 -4.77
CA GLU A 8 10.37 -10.76 -4.68
C GLU A 8 11.24 -11.98 -4.35
N ALA A 9 12.46 -12.03 -4.90
CA ALA A 9 13.43 -13.08 -4.60
C ALA A 9 13.93 -13.09 -3.13
N GLU A 10 13.68 -12.02 -2.38
CA GLU A 10 14.08 -11.86 -0.97
C GLU A 10 12.92 -12.16 -0.01
N LEU A 11 11.74 -12.55 -0.52
CA LEU A 11 10.59 -12.86 0.32
C LEU A 11 10.91 -13.94 1.36
N PRO A 12 10.40 -13.81 2.60
CA PRO A 12 10.59 -14.80 3.65
C PRO A 12 9.66 -16.00 3.41
N PHE A 13 9.99 -16.84 2.43
CA PHE A 13 9.19 -18.01 2.03
C PHE A 13 8.88 -18.96 3.19
N HIS A 14 9.82 -19.11 4.13
CA HIS A 14 9.59 -19.91 5.34
C HIS A 14 8.41 -19.36 6.15
N ASP A 15 8.44 -18.07 6.48
CA ASP A 15 7.42 -17.42 7.31
C ASP A 15 6.07 -17.34 6.58
N LEU A 16 6.09 -17.06 5.27
CA LEU A 16 4.90 -17.12 4.43
C LEU A 16 4.27 -18.53 4.42
N GLY A 17 5.11 -19.57 4.43
CA GLY A 17 4.67 -20.96 4.53
C GLY A 17 4.02 -21.28 5.87
N LEU A 18 4.57 -20.76 6.98
CA LEU A 18 3.99 -20.91 8.32
C LEU A 18 2.59 -20.28 8.43
N VAL A 19 2.30 -19.27 7.60
CA VAL A 19 0.99 -18.62 7.56
C VAL A 19 0.06 -19.13 6.45
N GLY A 20 0.41 -20.23 5.80
CA GLY A 20 -0.42 -20.87 4.77
C GLY A 20 -0.48 -20.11 3.45
N LEU A 21 0.45 -19.19 3.20
CA LEU A 21 0.51 -18.38 1.98
C LEU A 21 1.46 -18.93 0.92
N ILE A 22 1.93 -20.17 1.09
CA ILE A 22 2.77 -20.85 0.10
C ILE A 22 2.10 -22.15 -0.33
N SER A 23 2.09 -22.40 -1.65
CA SER A 23 1.76 -23.70 -2.23
C SER A 23 2.84 -24.09 -3.23
N GLY A 24 3.64 -25.10 -2.88
CA GLY A 24 4.85 -25.43 -3.62
C GLY A 24 5.84 -24.27 -3.59
N ASP A 25 6.21 -23.76 -4.77
CA ASP A 25 7.12 -22.62 -4.93
C ASP A 25 6.37 -21.29 -5.21
N ARG A 26 5.05 -21.25 -5.01
CA ARG A 26 4.21 -20.09 -5.33
C ARG A 26 3.68 -19.41 -4.08
N VAL A 27 3.66 -18.08 -4.11
CA VAL A 27 3.01 -17.23 -3.10
C VAL A 27 1.53 -17.10 -3.43
N LEU A 28 0.67 -17.44 -2.47
CA LEU A 28 -0.79 -17.37 -2.57
C LEU A 28 -1.31 -16.00 -2.17
N LEU A 29 -0.93 -14.97 -2.91
CA LEU A 29 -1.40 -13.60 -2.70
C LEU A 29 -1.91 -13.00 -4.00
N GLU A 30 -2.91 -12.13 -3.89
CA GLU A 30 -3.27 -11.26 -5.01
C GLU A 30 -2.07 -10.39 -5.37
N GLU A 31 -1.89 -10.08 -6.65
CA GLU A 31 -0.79 -9.25 -7.14
C GLU A 31 -0.75 -7.88 -6.43
N ALA A 32 -1.91 -7.28 -6.16
CA ALA A 32 -2.02 -6.03 -5.43
C ALA A 32 -1.52 -6.13 -3.98
N ASP A 33 -1.75 -7.27 -3.31
CA ASP A 33 -1.26 -7.53 -1.95
C ASP A 33 0.25 -7.84 -1.95
N LEU A 34 0.73 -8.60 -2.93
CA LEU A 34 2.16 -8.86 -3.13
C LEU A 34 2.91 -7.54 -3.36
N LYS A 35 2.41 -6.67 -4.23
CA LYS A 35 2.99 -5.35 -4.48
C LYS A 35 2.97 -4.48 -3.22
N ALA A 36 1.91 -4.52 -2.42
CA ALA A 36 1.85 -3.81 -1.15
C ALA A 36 2.95 -4.29 -0.20
N LEU A 37 3.13 -5.62 -0.04
CA LEU A 37 4.19 -6.20 0.78
C LEU A 37 5.59 -5.77 0.33
N LEU A 38 5.88 -5.84 -0.98
CA LEU A 38 7.20 -5.48 -1.51
C LEU A 38 7.52 -4.00 -1.34
N SER A 39 6.51 -3.14 -1.25
CA SER A 39 6.64 -1.73 -0.88
C SER A 39 6.65 -1.47 0.64
N GLY A 40 6.67 -2.52 1.48
CA GLY A 40 6.60 -2.40 2.94
C GLY A 40 5.24 -1.96 3.50
N ARG A 41 4.20 -1.89 2.65
CA ARG A 41 2.83 -1.54 3.04
C ARG A 41 2.09 -2.77 3.56
N ARG A 42 0.94 -2.52 4.19
CA ARG A 42 0.02 -3.57 4.63
C ARG A 42 -0.80 -4.10 3.46
N THR A 43 -1.04 -5.40 3.42
CA THR A 43 -2.02 -6.03 2.52
C THR A 43 -3.45 -5.62 2.88
N GLN A 44 -4.43 -6.03 2.08
CA GLN A 44 -5.81 -6.13 2.56
C GLN A 44 -5.93 -7.17 3.69
N LEU A 45 -7.08 -7.24 4.34
CA LEU A 45 -7.36 -8.26 5.34
C LEU A 45 -7.47 -9.64 4.66
N ILE A 46 -6.54 -10.53 4.95
CA ILE A 46 -6.44 -11.87 4.35
C ILE A 46 -6.87 -12.92 5.39
N GLN A 47 -7.53 -13.97 4.91
CA GLN A 47 -7.81 -15.15 5.71
C GLN A 47 -6.60 -16.09 5.68
N LEU A 48 -5.89 -16.17 6.79
CA LEU A 48 -4.83 -17.15 7.00
C LEU A 48 -5.45 -18.44 7.53
N GLU A 49 -4.93 -19.60 7.14
CA GLU A 49 -5.46 -20.91 7.50
C GLU A 49 -4.36 -21.85 7.99
N ASN A 50 -4.75 -22.84 8.79
CA ASN A 50 -3.88 -23.92 9.26
C ASN A 50 -2.59 -23.43 9.95
N LEU A 51 -2.70 -22.36 10.73
CA LEU A 51 -1.57 -21.75 11.43
C LEU A 51 -1.13 -22.63 12.60
N GLU A 52 0.19 -22.74 12.78
CA GLU A 52 0.78 -23.37 13.95
C GLU A 52 1.79 -22.42 14.59
N PHE A 53 1.52 -22.01 15.82
CA PHE A 53 2.41 -21.14 16.59
C PHE A 53 2.59 -21.68 18.01
N ALA A 54 3.84 -21.91 18.42
CA ALA A 54 4.18 -22.43 19.74
C ALA A 54 3.38 -23.70 20.14
N GLY A 55 3.09 -24.59 19.19
CA GLY A 55 2.32 -25.83 19.40
C GLY A 55 0.80 -25.63 19.47
N ILE A 56 0.31 -24.40 19.29
CA ILE A 56 -1.13 -24.09 19.19
C ILE A 56 -1.52 -24.10 17.71
N LYS A 57 -2.50 -24.93 17.37
CA LYS A 57 -3.11 -24.94 16.04
C LYS A 57 -4.26 -23.96 16.01
N ILE A 58 -4.16 -22.97 15.13
CA ILE A 58 -5.22 -21.99 14.88
C ILE A 58 -5.77 -22.31 13.49
N ALA A 59 -7.03 -22.76 13.44
CA ALA A 59 -7.66 -23.17 12.19
C ALA A 59 -7.66 -22.04 11.15
N SER A 60 -7.94 -20.81 11.60
CA SER A 60 -8.04 -19.65 10.73
C SER A 60 -7.84 -18.35 11.50
N LEU A 61 -7.16 -17.37 10.92
CA LEU A 61 -6.97 -16.03 11.47
C LEU A 61 -7.11 -14.98 10.37
N LYS A 62 -7.88 -13.92 10.61
CA LYS A 62 -7.90 -12.75 9.72
C LYS A 62 -6.81 -11.78 10.14
N ALA A 63 -5.94 -11.42 9.20
CA ALA A 63 -4.83 -10.53 9.46
C ALA A 63 -4.45 -9.74 8.20
N LYS A 64 -3.88 -8.54 8.40
CA LYS A 64 -3.08 -7.87 7.38
C LYS A 64 -1.62 -8.28 7.55
N LEU A 65 -0.86 -8.21 6.47
CA LEU A 65 0.57 -8.55 6.47
C LEU A 65 1.40 -7.35 6.00
N SER A 66 2.61 -7.21 6.51
CA SER A 66 3.60 -6.25 6.00
C SER A 66 5.00 -6.84 6.05
N LEU A 67 5.92 -6.29 5.25
CA LEU A 67 7.35 -6.58 5.38
C LEU A 67 8.09 -5.40 6.02
N VAL A 68 9.04 -5.72 6.88
CA VAL A 68 9.98 -4.74 7.46
C VAL A 68 11.41 -5.22 7.28
N THR A 69 12.37 -4.30 7.31
CA THR A 69 13.79 -4.65 7.32
C THR A 69 14.15 -5.15 8.73
N GLY A 70 14.47 -6.43 8.84
CA GLY A 70 14.94 -7.07 10.07
C GLY A 70 16.35 -6.62 10.47
N ALA A 71 16.79 -7.02 11.66
CA ALA A 71 18.08 -6.62 12.22
C ALA A 71 19.30 -7.12 11.40
N ASP A 72 19.14 -8.21 10.66
CA ASP A 72 20.15 -8.76 9.75
C ASP A 72 20.08 -8.14 8.33
N GLY A 73 19.22 -7.15 8.14
CA GLY A 73 18.97 -6.50 6.86
C GLY A 73 18.03 -7.26 5.92
N LYS A 74 17.52 -8.43 6.31
CA LYS A 74 16.59 -9.22 5.49
C LYS A 74 15.14 -8.83 5.73
N PRO A 75 14.23 -9.10 4.78
CA PRO A 75 12.81 -8.86 4.99
C PRO A 75 12.25 -9.79 6.07
N GLU A 76 11.53 -9.23 7.03
CA GLU A 76 10.82 -9.94 8.09
C GLU A 76 9.31 -9.75 7.90
N LEU A 77 8.55 -10.84 7.99
CA LEU A 77 7.09 -10.83 7.86
C LEU A 77 6.43 -10.45 9.18
N LEU A 78 5.65 -9.37 9.17
CA LEU A 78 4.79 -8.99 10.30
C LEU A 78 3.34 -9.37 10.02
N VAL A 79 2.71 -10.00 11.02
CA VAL A 79 1.29 -10.37 11.02
C VAL A 79 0.52 -9.41 11.91
N HIS A 80 -0.48 -8.74 11.34
CA HIS A 80 -1.35 -7.78 12.02
C HIS A 80 -2.75 -8.38 12.17
N PRO A 81 -3.03 -9.15 13.24
CA PRO A 81 -4.34 -9.76 13.42
C PRO A 81 -5.41 -8.71 13.73
N THR A 82 -6.68 -9.08 13.58
CA THR A 82 -7.80 -8.30 14.11
C THR A 82 -7.88 -8.43 15.63
N TYR A 83 -7.56 -7.36 16.35
CA TYR A 83 -7.63 -7.31 17.81
C TYR A 83 -9.05 -7.05 18.31
N LEU A 84 -9.39 -7.62 19.46
CA LEU A 84 -10.67 -7.35 20.13
C LEU A 84 -10.75 -5.92 20.69
N ARG A 85 -9.62 -5.35 21.06
CA ARG A 85 -9.50 -3.99 21.60
C ARG A 85 -8.25 -3.33 21.05
N SER A 86 -8.38 -2.06 20.70
CA SER A 86 -7.27 -1.19 20.37
C SER A 86 -6.45 -0.85 21.61
N THR A 87 -5.22 -0.40 21.40
CA THR A 87 -4.39 0.23 22.42
C THR A 87 -3.84 1.50 21.82
N ALA A 88 -4.33 2.65 22.29
CA ALA A 88 -3.87 3.95 21.83
C ALA A 88 -2.43 4.22 22.28
N PRO A 89 -1.60 4.87 21.44
CA PRO A 89 -0.31 5.39 21.87
C PRO A 89 -0.46 6.33 23.07
N THR A 90 0.47 6.25 24.02
CA THR A 90 0.41 7.01 25.29
C THR A 90 0.48 8.52 25.11
N TYR A 91 0.92 9.00 23.95
CA TYR A 91 1.01 10.42 23.60
C TYR A 91 -0.26 10.97 22.93
N LEU A 92 -1.27 10.15 22.67
CA LEU A 92 -2.59 10.61 22.25
C LEU A 92 -3.45 10.92 23.47
N THR A 93 -4.28 11.96 23.36
CA THR A 93 -5.34 12.18 24.33
C THR A 93 -6.49 11.18 24.11
N GLU A 94 -7.37 11.04 25.11
CA GLU A 94 -8.57 10.23 24.98
C GLU A 94 -9.49 10.74 23.86
N GLU A 95 -9.65 12.06 23.75
CA GLU A 95 -10.44 12.70 22.69
C GLU A 95 -9.87 12.43 21.30
N GLU A 96 -8.55 12.53 21.13
CA GLU A 96 -7.86 12.25 19.87
C GLU A 96 -7.98 10.77 19.46
N SER A 97 -7.79 9.88 20.44
CA SER A 97 -7.92 8.43 20.22
C SER A 97 -9.36 8.08 19.83
N TRP A 98 -10.33 8.65 20.54
CA TRP A 98 -11.75 8.46 20.25
C TRP A 98 -12.11 8.97 18.85
N ALA A 99 -11.67 10.17 18.47
CA ALA A 99 -11.95 10.74 17.16
C ALA A 99 -11.42 9.88 16.00
N LEU A 100 -10.24 9.27 16.17
CA LEU A 100 -9.67 8.33 15.21
C LEU A 100 -10.47 7.01 15.15
N GLU A 101 -10.85 6.46 16.30
CA GLU A 101 -11.61 5.20 16.40
C GLU A 101 -13.01 5.32 15.79
N THR A 102 -13.74 6.39 16.12
CA THR A 102 -15.07 6.70 15.56
C THR A 102 -14.99 7.16 14.11
N GLY A 103 -13.80 7.58 13.67
CA GLY A 103 -13.51 8.21 12.37
C GLY A 103 -14.16 9.56 12.18
N ASP A 104 -14.40 10.27 13.29
CA ASP A 104 -14.63 11.72 13.25
C ASP A 104 -13.39 12.41 12.68
N GLU A 105 -12.21 11.90 13.01
CA GLU A 105 -10.94 12.21 12.35
C GLU A 105 -10.37 10.97 11.66
N LEU A 106 -9.86 11.14 10.45
CA LEU A 106 -9.27 10.02 9.69
C LEU A 106 -7.79 9.81 10.02
N SER A 107 -7.12 10.87 10.46
CA SER A 107 -5.69 10.88 10.69
C SER A 107 -5.29 12.10 11.53
N LEU A 108 -4.28 11.97 12.37
CA LEU A 108 -3.71 13.06 13.17
C LEU A 108 -2.20 13.16 12.97
N GLU A 109 -1.67 14.38 12.94
CA GLU A 109 -0.23 14.63 12.90
C GLU A 109 0.29 14.91 14.32
N LYS A 110 1.42 14.29 14.68
CA LYS A 110 2.08 14.49 15.98
C LYS A 110 3.58 14.64 15.82
N ASP A 111 4.17 15.55 16.58
CA ASP A 111 5.61 15.58 16.83
C ASP A 111 5.90 14.73 18.07
N ILE A 112 6.64 13.64 17.91
CA ILE A 112 6.98 12.72 19.00
C ILE A 112 8.49 12.54 19.15
N ILE A 113 8.90 11.99 20.29
CA ILE A 113 10.27 11.56 20.55
C ILE A 113 10.28 10.03 20.46
N ASP A 114 11.10 9.47 19.59
CA ASP A 114 11.24 8.02 19.44
C ASP A 114 12.02 7.40 20.62
N ALA A 115 12.12 6.06 20.62
CA ALA A 115 12.84 5.33 21.66
C ALA A 115 14.35 5.69 21.74
N ASN A 116 14.92 6.27 20.68
CA ASN A 116 16.31 6.70 20.59
C ASN A 116 16.49 8.18 20.99
N GLY A 117 15.43 8.87 21.41
CA GLY A 117 15.47 10.29 21.77
C GLY A 117 15.42 11.25 20.56
N GLN A 118 15.17 10.75 19.36
CA GLN A 118 15.09 11.56 18.14
C GLN A 118 13.68 12.12 17.96
N LYS A 119 13.59 13.38 17.57
CA LYS A 119 12.31 14.00 17.20
C LYS A 119 11.90 13.53 15.82
N LYS A 120 10.67 13.08 15.69
CA LYS A 120 10.07 12.73 14.40
C LYS A 120 8.63 13.22 14.33
N ARG A 121 8.19 13.55 13.12
CA ARG A 121 6.79 13.86 12.84
C ARG A 121 6.12 12.60 12.32
N VAL A 122 4.99 12.24 12.93
CA VAL A 122 4.27 11.02 12.61
C VAL A 122 2.83 11.32 12.24
N LEU A 123 2.33 10.57 11.26
CA LEU A 123 0.93 10.45 10.95
C LEU A 123 0.35 9.28 11.74
N ILE A 124 -0.72 9.53 12.49
CA ILE A 124 -1.45 8.52 13.24
C ILE A 124 -2.79 8.27 12.56
N GLU A 125 -3.07 7.01 12.26
CA GLU A 125 -4.35 6.57 11.68
C GLU A 125 -4.92 5.41 12.49
N PHE A 126 -6.22 5.13 12.31
CA PHE A 126 -6.85 3.96 12.91
C PHE A 126 -7.29 2.96 11.84
N ASP A 127 -6.69 1.77 11.87
CA ASP A 127 -7.06 0.65 11.02
C ASP A 127 -8.23 -0.11 11.65
N ARG A 128 -9.43 0.14 11.12
CA ARG A 128 -10.67 -0.49 11.59
C ARG A 128 -10.73 -2.00 11.33
N GLU A 129 -9.99 -2.51 10.34
CA GLU A 129 -10.01 -3.94 10.03
C GLU A 129 -9.17 -4.74 11.02
N THR A 130 -8.09 -4.14 11.54
CA THR A 130 -7.23 -4.77 12.55
C THR A 130 -7.48 -4.26 13.97
N ASN A 131 -8.27 -3.20 14.14
CA ASN A 131 -8.51 -2.51 15.41
C ASN A 131 -7.22 -1.97 16.03
N GLN A 132 -6.40 -1.30 15.22
CA GLN A 132 -5.07 -0.82 15.60
C GLN A 132 -4.84 0.63 15.22
N PHE A 133 -4.10 1.34 16.06
CA PHE A 133 -3.48 2.60 15.69
C PHE A 133 -2.23 2.33 14.85
N LEU A 134 -2.13 3.02 13.72
CA LEU A 134 -0.98 2.99 12.81
C LEU A 134 -0.18 4.26 13.00
N GLU A 135 1.12 4.12 13.25
CA GLU A 135 2.06 5.24 13.28
C GLU A 135 2.93 5.17 12.02
N THR A 136 2.86 6.21 11.19
CA THR A 136 3.72 6.36 10.01
C THR A 136 4.66 7.54 10.21
N ASP A 137 5.95 7.30 10.07
CA ASP A 137 6.97 8.36 10.04
C ASP A 137 6.88 9.15 8.74
N GLU A 138 6.67 10.47 8.81
CA GLU A 138 6.57 11.35 7.63
C GLU A 138 7.80 11.20 6.74
N GLU A 139 8.99 11.05 7.30
CA GLU A 139 10.22 10.99 6.50
C GLU A 139 10.26 9.76 5.60
N LYS A 140 9.61 8.66 6.03
CA LYS A 140 9.53 7.39 5.29
C LYS A 140 8.43 7.34 4.24
N VAL A 141 7.56 8.35 4.17
CA VAL A 141 6.50 8.42 3.15
C VAL A 141 7.07 9.02 1.86
N GLU A 142 6.88 8.33 0.75
CA GLU A 142 7.18 8.87 -0.57
C GLU A 142 5.91 9.48 -1.18
N ALA A 143 6.04 10.70 -1.70
CA ALA A 143 4.96 11.38 -2.41
C ALA A 143 5.14 11.19 -3.92
N PRO A 144 4.05 10.98 -4.67
CA PRO A 144 4.14 10.95 -6.13
C PRO A 144 4.61 12.30 -6.68
N ASP A 145 5.34 12.24 -7.77
CA ASP A 145 5.73 13.41 -8.56
C ASP A 145 4.55 13.98 -9.34
N GLU A 146 3.68 13.14 -9.88
CA GLU A 146 2.49 13.57 -10.62
C GLU A 146 1.26 12.75 -10.24
N ILE A 147 0.08 13.35 -10.41
CA ILE A 147 -1.22 12.69 -10.29
C ILE A 147 -2.08 13.06 -11.48
N ASN A 148 -2.58 12.06 -12.21
CA ASN A 148 -3.32 12.22 -13.45
C ASN A 148 -2.60 13.15 -14.46
N GLY A 149 -1.27 13.06 -14.51
CA GLY A 149 -0.42 13.89 -15.36
C GLY A 149 -0.16 15.31 -14.84
N TYR A 150 -0.67 15.67 -13.66
CA TYR A 150 -0.39 16.96 -13.02
C TYR A 150 0.74 16.84 -12.01
N PRO A 151 1.85 17.60 -12.17
CA PRO A 151 2.96 17.57 -11.22
C PRO A 151 2.56 18.17 -9.87
N LEU A 152 2.96 17.49 -8.79
CA LEU A 152 2.78 17.97 -7.42
C LEU A 152 3.86 18.98 -7.07
N THR A 153 3.44 20.11 -6.49
CA THR A 153 4.34 21.12 -5.93
C THR A 153 5.04 20.58 -4.67
N PRO A 154 6.17 21.17 -4.25
CA PRO A 154 6.83 20.79 -2.99
C PRO A 154 5.88 20.84 -1.79
N ASP A 155 5.02 21.86 -1.73
CA ASP A 155 4.01 22.00 -0.67
C ASP A 155 2.97 20.88 -0.74
N GLN A 156 2.51 20.52 -1.94
CA GLN A 156 1.58 19.39 -2.12
C GLN A 156 2.23 18.06 -1.71
N LYS A 157 3.50 17.81 -2.06
CA LYS A 157 4.22 16.61 -1.62
C LYS A 157 4.35 16.55 -0.10
N ALA A 158 4.69 17.67 0.55
CA ALA A 158 4.74 17.75 2.01
C ALA A 158 3.37 17.49 2.65
N LYS A 159 2.29 18.07 2.11
CA LYS A 159 0.91 17.79 2.54
C LYS A 159 0.57 16.31 2.41
N TYR A 160 0.86 15.71 1.26
CA TYR A 160 0.62 14.30 0.99
C TYR A 160 1.32 13.40 2.02
N LYS A 161 2.62 13.63 2.28
CA LYS A 161 3.41 12.86 3.26
C LYS A 161 2.84 12.93 4.67
N ARG A 162 2.18 14.03 5.01
CA ARG A 162 1.49 14.26 6.28
C ARG A 162 0.05 13.74 6.31
N GLY A 163 -0.39 12.99 5.30
CA GLY A 163 -1.77 12.51 5.21
C GLY A 163 -2.81 13.61 5.00
N GLN A 164 -2.38 14.82 4.59
CA GLN A 164 -3.28 15.92 4.26
C GLN A 164 -3.78 15.80 2.82
N GLU A 165 -4.98 16.32 2.58
CA GLU A 165 -5.57 16.33 1.24
C GLU A 165 -4.79 17.25 0.28
N VAL A 166 -4.50 16.71 -0.89
CA VAL A 166 -3.88 17.37 -2.03
C VAL A 166 -4.85 17.31 -3.19
N GLU A 167 -5.24 18.48 -3.70
CA GLU A 167 -6.08 18.61 -4.88
C GLU A 167 -5.26 19.01 -6.10
N VAL A 168 -5.46 18.31 -7.22
CA VAL A 168 -4.90 18.65 -8.53
C VAL A 168 -5.96 19.32 -9.43
N PRO A 169 -5.57 20.02 -10.52
CA PRO A 169 -6.48 20.87 -11.30
C PRO A 169 -7.75 20.21 -11.86
N ASP A 170 -7.77 18.88 -12.03
CA ASP A 170 -8.96 18.14 -12.48
C ASP A 170 -9.96 17.81 -11.34
N GLY A 171 -9.76 18.36 -10.14
CA GLY A 171 -10.56 18.14 -8.95
C GLY A 171 -10.30 16.79 -8.27
N THR A 172 -9.28 16.03 -8.70
CA THR A 172 -8.84 14.84 -7.99
C THR A 172 -8.17 15.25 -6.69
N LYS A 173 -8.69 14.71 -5.59
CA LYS A 173 -8.19 14.90 -4.23
C LYS A 173 -7.58 13.60 -3.77
N VAL A 174 -6.36 13.66 -3.29
CA VAL A 174 -5.66 12.50 -2.74
C VAL A 174 -5.03 12.79 -1.39
N LYS A 175 -4.73 11.74 -0.63
CA LYS A 175 -3.85 11.79 0.53
C LYS A 175 -3.18 10.44 0.74
N TYR A 176 -2.03 10.44 1.40
CA TYR A 176 -1.42 9.21 1.90
C TYR A 176 -2.32 8.54 2.95
N THR A 177 -2.27 7.21 3.01
CA THR A 177 -2.83 6.42 4.12
C THR A 177 -2.09 5.10 4.25
N ALA A 178 -1.79 4.68 5.47
CA ALA A 178 -1.23 3.36 5.79
C ALA A 178 -2.32 2.29 5.99
N THR A 179 -3.60 2.67 6.00
CA THR A 179 -4.72 1.77 6.30
C THR A 179 -5.09 0.84 5.13
N THR A 180 -4.72 1.22 3.90
CA THR A 180 -5.05 0.50 2.67
C THR A 180 -3.79 0.07 1.92
N ARG A 181 -3.87 -1.06 1.21
CA ARG A 181 -2.74 -1.61 0.44
C ARG A 181 -2.22 -0.70 -0.67
N GLU A 182 -3.08 0.16 -1.20
CA GLU A 182 -2.74 1.14 -2.23
C GLU A 182 -1.88 2.29 -1.69
N GLY A 183 -1.78 2.48 -0.37
CA GLY A 183 -1.01 3.57 0.25
C GLY A 183 -1.56 4.98 -0.01
N ILE A 184 -2.67 5.07 -0.75
CA ILE A 184 -3.28 6.32 -1.20
C ILE A 184 -4.79 6.22 -1.08
N ARG A 185 -5.40 7.32 -0.68
CA ARG A 185 -6.84 7.50 -0.67
C ARG A 185 -7.20 8.67 -1.57
N ALA A 186 -8.26 8.52 -2.33
CA ALA A 186 -8.69 9.52 -3.29
C ALA A 186 -10.22 9.65 -3.32
N ASN A 187 -10.70 10.80 -3.80
CA ASN A 187 -12.12 11.03 -4.08
C ASN A 187 -12.60 10.39 -5.40
N ARG A 188 -11.70 9.80 -6.18
CA ARG A 188 -12.00 9.11 -7.46
C ARG A 188 -11.57 7.65 -7.40
N ILE A 189 -12.35 6.80 -8.08
CA ILE A 189 -12.14 5.33 -8.10
C ILE A 189 -10.85 4.94 -8.84
N ALA A 190 -10.51 5.70 -9.89
CA ALA A 190 -9.37 5.46 -10.75
C ALA A 190 -8.45 6.68 -10.78
N LEU A 191 -7.15 6.46 -10.58
CA LEU A 191 -6.13 7.50 -10.69
C LEU A 191 -4.82 6.92 -11.22
N ILE A 192 -4.01 7.78 -11.83
CA ILE A 192 -2.63 7.52 -12.21
C ILE A 192 -1.72 8.36 -11.32
N ALA A 193 -0.71 7.77 -10.71
CA ALA A 193 0.32 8.48 -9.95
C ALA A 193 1.72 8.13 -10.49
N SER A 194 2.66 9.08 -10.53
CA SER A 194 4.02 8.82 -11.03
C SER A 194 5.15 9.14 -10.07
N ILE A 195 6.28 8.42 -10.17
CA ILE A 195 7.49 8.55 -9.31
C ILE A 195 8.73 8.51 -10.20
N VAL A 196 9.13 9.64 -10.79
CA VAL A 196 10.18 9.73 -11.81
C VAL A 196 11.57 9.65 -11.16
N PHE A 197 12.26 8.50 -11.24
CA PHE A 197 13.60 8.42 -10.65
C PHE A 197 14.76 7.93 -11.52
N ASP A 198 14.62 7.19 -12.61
CA ASP A 198 15.80 6.76 -13.41
C ASP A 198 15.52 6.49 -14.90
N GLY A 199 14.84 7.43 -15.60
CA GLY A 199 14.87 7.46 -17.07
C GLY A 199 13.89 6.56 -17.82
N GLY A 200 12.76 6.17 -17.22
CA GLY A 200 11.70 5.45 -17.94
C GLY A 200 10.37 5.46 -17.17
N ILE A 201 9.38 6.17 -17.73
CA ILE A 201 7.92 6.15 -17.49
C ILE A 201 7.46 5.43 -16.21
N THR A 202 7.33 6.18 -15.12
CA THR A 202 6.99 5.63 -13.80
C THR A 202 5.54 5.88 -13.41
N TYR A 203 4.56 5.45 -14.20
CA TYR A 203 3.14 5.63 -13.88
C TYR A 203 2.54 4.37 -13.23
N LEU A 204 2.11 4.48 -11.98
CA LEU A 204 1.32 3.49 -11.27
C LEU A 204 -0.17 3.80 -11.38
N LEU A 205 -0.92 2.81 -11.86
CA LEU A 205 -2.36 2.90 -12.04
C LEU A 205 -3.09 2.20 -10.88
N PHE A 206 -4.05 2.89 -10.28
CA PHE A 206 -4.84 2.36 -9.16
C PHE A 206 -6.32 2.28 -9.56
N HIS A 207 -6.92 1.11 -9.39
CA HIS A 207 -8.34 0.86 -9.59
C HIS A 207 -8.95 0.33 -8.29
N GLY A 208 -10.04 0.93 -7.82
CA GLY A 208 -10.81 0.40 -6.69
C GLY A 208 -10.64 1.17 -5.38
N ILE A 209 -10.19 2.43 -5.45
CA ILE A 209 -10.12 3.28 -4.26
C ILE A 209 -11.54 3.53 -3.73
N LYS A 210 -11.84 2.94 -2.58
CA LYS A 210 -13.13 3.07 -1.88
C LYS A 210 -13.23 4.47 -1.27
N ALA A 211 -14.08 5.31 -1.86
CA ALA A 211 -14.41 6.63 -1.35
C ALA A 211 -14.86 6.52 0.13
N LEU A 212 -14.36 7.45 0.94
CA LEU A 212 -14.38 7.43 2.40
C LEU A 212 -15.72 7.05 3.03
N ILE A 213 -15.63 6.22 4.06
CA ILE A 213 -16.63 6.05 5.11
C ILE A 213 -16.95 7.45 5.68
N GLY A 214 -18.00 8.11 5.18
CA GLY A 214 -18.53 9.35 5.77
C GLY A 214 -18.90 10.50 4.82
N GLN A 215 -18.42 10.54 3.57
CA GLN A 215 -18.82 11.62 2.63
C GLN A 215 -19.74 11.10 1.54
N LYS A 216 -20.86 11.80 1.31
CA LYS A 216 -21.78 11.54 0.21
C LYS A 216 -20.99 11.64 -1.10
N HIS A 217 -21.05 10.59 -1.90
CA HIS A 217 -20.42 10.58 -3.22
C HIS A 217 -20.97 11.75 -4.05
N ASP A 218 -20.07 12.60 -4.53
CA ASP A 218 -20.39 13.41 -5.70
C ASP A 218 -20.57 12.46 -6.88
N ALA A 219 -21.69 12.55 -7.60
CA ALA A 219 -21.95 11.74 -8.79
C ALA A 219 -20.82 11.85 -9.85
N ALA A 220 -20.01 12.91 -9.78
CA ALA A 220 -18.81 13.13 -10.61
C ALA A 220 -17.61 12.21 -10.28
N SER A 221 -17.63 11.48 -9.16
CA SER A 221 -16.53 10.61 -8.72
C SER A 221 -16.37 9.32 -9.54
N THR A 222 -17.41 8.92 -10.27
CA THR A 222 -17.40 7.74 -11.16
C THR A 222 -16.85 8.07 -12.55
N GLU A 223 -16.95 9.33 -12.99
CA GLU A 223 -16.42 9.75 -14.28
C GLU A 223 -14.91 10.00 -14.17
N GLN A 224 -14.15 9.30 -15.00
CA GLN A 224 -12.73 9.52 -15.18
C GLN A 224 -12.48 10.95 -15.68
N SER A 225 -11.57 11.67 -15.03
CA SER A 225 -11.20 13.03 -15.43
C SER A 225 -10.53 13.04 -16.81
N GLN A 226 -10.53 14.21 -17.46
CA GLN A 226 -9.82 14.36 -18.72
C GLN A 226 -8.31 14.12 -18.54
N GLY A 227 -7.71 14.66 -17.46
CA GLY A 227 -6.30 14.43 -17.13
C GLY A 227 -5.96 12.94 -16.97
N TYR A 228 -6.83 12.16 -16.32
CA TYR A 228 -6.67 10.70 -16.25
C TYR A 228 -6.68 10.06 -17.64
N LYS A 229 -7.68 10.38 -18.47
CA LYS A 229 -7.83 9.79 -19.82
C LYS A 229 -6.64 10.11 -20.71
N ASP A 230 -6.19 11.36 -20.70
CA ASP A 230 -5.05 11.83 -21.47
C ASP A 230 -3.77 11.11 -21.02
N THR A 231 -3.58 10.92 -19.71
CA THR A 231 -2.42 10.21 -19.16
C THR A 231 -2.45 8.72 -19.54
N VAL A 232 -3.60 8.05 -19.47
CA VAL A 232 -3.75 6.66 -19.95
C VAL A 232 -3.37 6.55 -21.43
N GLU A 233 -3.83 7.48 -22.26
CA GLU A 233 -3.51 7.47 -23.70
C GLU A 233 -2.01 7.68 -23.96
N GLN A 234 -1.38 8.60 -23.23
CA GLN A 234 0.06 8.82 -23.31
C GLN A 234 0.86 7.58 -22.88
N MET A 235 0.47 6.93 -21.79
CA MET A 235 1.07 5.68 -21.33
C MET A 235 1.01 4.59 -22.40
N LYS A 236 -0.17 4.38 -23.01
CA LYS A 236 -0.34 3.40 -24.10
C LYS A 236 0.58 3.68 -25.29
N LYS A 237 0.62 4.94 -25.75
CA LYS A 237 1.50 5.36 -26.85
C LYS A 237 2.98 5.17 -26.55
N ALA A 238 3.36 5.30 -25.28
CA ALA A 238 4.75 5.16 -24.88
C ALA A 238 5.19 3.69 -24.77
N GLN A 239 4.31 2.82 -24.25
CA GLN A 239 4.51 1.36 -24.28
C GLN A 239 4.62 0.82 -25.72
N GLU A 240 3.93 1.43 -26.69
CA GLU A 240 4.05 1.04 -28.11
C GLU A 240 5.42 1.38 -28.73
N LYS A 241 6.14 2.39 -28.20
CA LYS A 241 7.42 2.86 -28.75
C LYS A 241 8.64 2.21 -28.11
N GLU A 242 8.56 1.94 -26.82
CA GLU A 242 9.52 1.15 -26.05
C GLU A 242 8.68 0.22 -25.16
N PRO A 243 8.52 -1.07 -25.53
CA PRO A 243 7.74 -1.97 -24.71
C PRO A 243 8.38 -2.04 -23.33
N ALA A 244 7.65 -1.54 -22.33
CA ALA A 244 7.98 -1.77 -20.94
C ALA A 244 8.08 -3.29 -20.73
N PRO A 245 8.95 -3.79 -19.82
CA PRO A 245 8.85 -5.18 -19.39
C PRO A 245 7.40 -5.43 -18.96
N GLU A 246 6.79 -6.49 -19.50
CA GLU A 246 5.40 -6.85 -19.21
C GLU A 246 5.19 -6.94 -17.70
N LEU A 247 4.41 -5.99 -17.15
CA LEU A 247 3.72 -6.17 -15.88
C LEU A 247 2.42 -6.88 -16.21
N ASP A 248 2.39 -8.18 -15.92
CA ASP A 248 1.23 -9.05 -16.14
C ASP A 248 0.11 -8.69 -15.15
N LEU A 249 -0.75 -7.77 -15.56
CA LEU A 249 -1.94 -7.32 -14.82
C LEU A 249 -3.19 -8.18 -15.12
N SER A 250 -2.99 -9.31 -15.80
CA SER A 250 -4.03 -10.26 -16.16
C SER A 250 -3.67 -11.62 -15.57
N GLY A 251 -4.24 -11.98 -14.43
CA GLY A 251 -4.02 -13.28 -13.79
C GLY A 251 -4.53 -14.48 -14.60
N GLU A 252 -4.00 -14.72 -15.79
CA GLU A 252 -4.25 -15.89 -16.61
C GLU A 252 -2.96 -16.72 -16.70
N GLU A 253 -2.97 -17.87 -16.01
CA GLU A 253 -1.94 -18.90 -16.11
C GLU A 253 -1.80 -19.39 -17.56
N ASN A 254 -0.72 -18.99 -18.24
CA ASN A 254 -0.31 -19.65 -19.48
C ASN A 254 0.72 -20.74 -19.18
N ASP A 255 0.24 -21.98 -19.22
CA ASP A 255 1.03 -23.21 -19.25
C ASP A 255 2.20 -23.10 -20.24
N ARG A 256 3.43 -23.04 -19.72
CA ARG A 256 4.65 -23.14 -20.53
C ARG A 256 5.16 -24.59 -20.51
N ASP A 257 4.78 -25.29 -21.56
CA ASP A 257 5.19 -26.62 -21.95
C ASP A 257 6.73 -26.71 -22.15
N TYR A 258 7.43 -27.36 -21.22
CA TYR A 258 8.87 -27.56 -21.29
C TYR A 258 9.21 -28.73 -22.23
N LYS A 259 9.50 -28.43 -23.50
CA LYS A 259 10.17 -29.38 -24.40
C LYS A 259 11.61 -29.63 -23.96
N ARG A 260 11.84 -30.81 -23.37
CA ARG A 260 13.15 -31.43 -23.15
C ARG A 260 13.95 -31.47 -24.45
N ARG A 261 15.11 -30.80 -24.50
CA ARG A 261 16.18 -31.16 -25.44
C ARG A 261 17.01 -32.28 -24.82
N SER A 262 16.82 -33.48 -25.35
CA SER A 262 17.74 -34.60 -25.20
C SER A 262 19.02 -34.26 -25.95
N THR A 263 20.14 -34.31 -25.23
CA THR A 263 21.49 -34.36 -25.80
C THR A 263 21.79 -35.78 -26.27
N ARG A 264 22.11 -35.91 -27.56
CA ARG A 264 23.14 -36.82 -28.08
C ARG A 264 23.63 -36.30 -29.43
#